data_AF-A0A7F8QC49-F1
#
_entry.id   AF-A0A7F8QC49-F1
#
_cell.length_a   1.000
_cell.length_b   1.000
_cell.length_c   1.000
_cell.angle_alpha   90.00
_cell.angle_beta   90.00
_cell.angle_gamma   90.00
#
_symmetry.space_group_name_H-M   'P 1'
#
loop_
_entity.id
_entity.type
_entity.pdbx_description
1 polymer ?
#
loop_
_entity_poly.entity_id
_entity_poly.type
_entity_poly.pdbx_seq_one_letter_code
_entity_poly.pdbx_strand_id
1 'polypeptide(L)'
;LFLLSSSGVTVKNLQAFQVLQNVFHKASNPVLCTKVLAAIRTMWAWNARNFFLLEWTLQPISQFVEIMPLKAAPVQKHFFQLLEALVFELHYVPHEILRKVQCLIKESPESPCTLVALQSVLRIVGRDLLFTDIFRDSGLLGLLLAQLRKRAKILRKSAGNKDSTLGVQDTERELTCVMLRTIVTLLRGSVRNAVVLKDHGMVPFIKIFLDDEWYREASLSILEQLSVINAEEYMSIIVGALCSSTQGELQLKLDLLQSLLRILETPKGRAAFRVSSGFNGLLSLLSDLEGSLQEPPLQTWGMVSPSQTLDLVLHTLRALSAALHLDPVNGDFFKRNGLFEKLAEDLCLLGCFGAQEEEGAPLHSGEDTKARPFADLLSVAFTSASSLPPKIQSCLQILSFLDSMASGTLHLRRDLKESLRAGQDPVVNAQKEEAGRDPQGNFKQWPDLEERVDEGDAVIMHPGVLCIMVRLLPRLYHADHPQYSAL
;
A
#
# COMPACT_ATOMS: atom_id res chain seq x y z
N LEU A 1 -35.41 40.47 -32.00
CA LEU A 1 -35.34 39.77 -33.30
C LEU A 1 -34.94 38.32 -33.02
N PHE A 2 -35.90 37.42 -33.18
CA PHE A 2 -35.80 36.00 -32.85
C PHE A 2 -35.01 35.22 -33.90
N LEU A 3 -34.11 34.35 -33.46
CA LEU A 3 -33.88 33.06 -34.10
C LEU A 3 -33.86 31.97 -33.03
N LEU A 4 -34.66 30.94 -33.28
CA LEU A 4 -35.10 29.92 -32.33
C LEU A 4 -34.00 28.92 -31.99
N SER A 5 -33.87 28.66 -30.68
CA SER A 5 -33.73 27.31 -30.16
C SER A 5 -34.62 27.22 -28.93
N SER A 6 -35.69 26.45 -29.06
CA SER A 6 -36.70 26.18 -28.04
C SER A 6 -36.08 25.57 -26.79
N SER A 7 -36.03 26.33 -25.71
CA SER A 7 -36.16 25.85 -24.33
C SER A 7 -35.97 27.04 -23.37
N GLY A 8 -36.93 27.29 -22.47
CA GLY A 8 -36.88 28.36 -21.45
C GLY A 8 -35.80 28.18 -20.37
N VAL A 9 -34.79 27.35 -20.63
CA VAL A 9 -33.75 26.90 -19.71
C VAL A 9 -32.52 27.80 -19.64
N THR A 10 -32.36 28.73 -20.58
CA THR A 10 -31.18 29.61 -20.61
C THR A 10 -31.43 30.86 -19.77
N VAL A 11 -30.50 31.21 -18.90
CA VAL A 11 -30.59 32.40 -18.05
C VAL A 11 -30.54 33.66 -18.92
N LYS A 12 -31.58 34.50 -18.81
CA LYS A 12 -31.69 35.77 -19.55
C LYS A 12 -31.60 37.01 -18.66
N ASN A 13 -31.91 36.87 -17.37
CA ASN A 13 -31.93 37.98 -16.43
C ASN A 13 -30.67 37.98 -15.55
N LEU A 14 -29.62 38.63 -16.05
CA LEU A 14 -28.35 38.76 -15.33
C LEU A 14 -28.50 39.55 -14.02
N GLN A 15 -29.39 40.54 -13.97
CA GLN A 15 -29.66 41.34 -12.76
C GLN A 15 -30.24 40.46 -11.64
N ALA A 16 -31.19 39.59 -11.97
CA ALA A 16 -31.74 38.63 -11.00
C ALA A 16 -30.67 37.66 -10.50
N PHE A 17 -29.75 37.23 -11.36
CA PHE A 17 -28.62 36.41 -10.94
C PHE A 17 -27.65 37.18 -10.03
N GLN A 18 -27.35 38.44 -10.33
CA GLN A 18 -26.52 39.30 -9.47
C GLN A 18 -27.13 39.45 -8.07
N VAL A 19 -28.46 39.47 -7.93
CA VAL A 19 -29.12 39.42 -6.61
C VAL A 19 -28.74 38.14 -5.87
N LEU A 20 -28.80 36.97 -6.52
CA LEU A 20 -28.38 35.71 -5.89
C LEU A 20 -26.90 35.72 -5.50
N GLN A 21 -26.04 36.23 -6.37
CA GLN A 21 -24.60 36.39 -6.11
C GLN A 21 -24.37 37.28 -4.88
N ASN A 22 -25.03 38.44 -4.82
CA ASN A 22 -24.96 39.36 -3.69
C ASN A 22 -25.50 38.76 -2.39
N VAL A 23 -26.56 37.95 -2.46
CA VAL A 23 -27.06 37.21 -1.30
C VAL A 23 -26.00 36.25 -0.80
N PHE A 24 -25.35 35.49 -1.69
CA PHE A 24 -24.25 34.60 -1.27
C PHE A 24 -23.10 35.36 -0.64
N HIS A 25 -22.69 36.51 -1.18
CA HIS A 25 -21.62 37.33 -0.58
C HIS A 25 -21.98 37.80 0.83
N LYS A 26 -23.17 38.36 1.02
CA LYS A 26 -23.55 39.05 2.27
C LYS A 26 -24.14 38.13 3.34
N ALA A 27 -24.73 37.00 2.97
CA ALA A 27 -25.41 36.13 3.92
C ALA A 27 -24.41 35.29 4.74
N SER A 28 -24.66 35.19 6.05
CA SER A 28 -23.96 34.25 6.95
C SER A 28 -24.81 33.01 7.26
N ASN A 29 -26.10 33.02 6.90
CA ASN A 29 -27.00 31.89 7.15
C ASN A 29 -26.64 30.70 6.24
N PRO A 30 -26.28 29.53 6.79
CA PRO A 30 -25.81 28.38 6.01
C PRO A 30 -26.91 27.81 5.11
N VAL A 31 -28.17 27.78 5.57
CA VAL A 31 -29.30 27.28 4.79
C VAL A 31 -29.53 28.16 3.56
N LEU A 32 -29.48 29.48 3.72
CA LEU A 32 -29.65 30.42 2.61
C LEU A 32 -28.50 30.29 1.60
N CYS A 33 -27.25 30.25 2.06
CA CYS A 33 -26.09 30.09 1.17
C CYS A 33 -26.16 28.77 0.39
N THR A 34 -26.50 27.66 1.04
CA THR A 34 -26.68 26.36 0.38
C THR A 34 -27.81 26.38 -0.63
N LYS A 35 -28.95 27.05 -0.34
CA LYS A 35 -30.04 27.24 -1.31
C LYS A 35 -29.59 28.04 -2.52
N VAL A 36 -28.74 29.06 -2.35
CA VAL A 36 -28.18 29.81 -3.48
C VAL A 36 -27.29 28.91 -4.33
N LEU A 37 -26.37 28.15 -3.73
CA LEU A 37 -25.53 27.20 -4.48
C LEU A 37 -26.35 26.14 -5.22
N ALA A 38 -27.41 25.62 -4.59
CA ALA A 38 -28.33 24.67 -5.22
C ALA A 38 -29.14 25.28 -6.37
N ALA A 39 -29.53 26.56 -6.25
CA ALA A 39 -30.18 27.27 -7.35
C ALA A 39 -29.22 27.43 -8.55
N ILE A 40 -27.96 27.79 -8.30
CA ILE A 40 -26.93 27.89 -9.33
C ILE A 40 -26.71 26.52 -10.00
N ARG A 41 -26.57 25.45 -9.21
CA ARG A 41 -26.46 24.07 -9.70
C ARG A 41 -27.63 23.69 -10.61
N THR A 42 -28.84 24.02 -10.19
CA THR A 42 -30.07 23.75 -10.96
C THR A 42 -30.05 24.50 -12.29
N MET A 43 -29.58 25.75 -12.32
CA MET A 43 -29.42 26.50 -13.58
C MET A 43 -28.46 25.81 -14.54
N TRP A 44 -27.37 25.21 -14.05
CA TRP A 44 -26.43 24.46 -14.90
C TRP A 44 -27.05 23.17 -15.42
N ALA A 45 -27.85 22.48 -14.60
CA ALA A 45 -28.58 21.27 -15.00
C ALA A 45 -29.65 21.57 -16.07
N TRP A 46 -30.29 22.74 -16.01
CA TRP A 46 -31.23 23.17 -17.06
C TRP A 46 -30.54 23.36 -18.41
N ASN A 47 -29.35 23.97 -18.41
CA ASN A 47 -28.51 24.12 -19.59
C ASN A 47 -27.06 24.41 -19.19
N ALA A 48 -26.12 23.54 -19.59
CA ALA A 48 -24.70 23.71 -19.28
C ALA A 48 -24.13 25.05 -19.77
N ARG A 49 -24.69 25.64 -20.83
CA ARG A 49 -24.31 26.99 -21.32
C ARG A 49 -24.50 28.08 -20.28
N ASN A 50 -25.40 27.89 -19.31
CA ASN A 50 -25.62 28.84 -18.23
C ASN A 50 -24.38 29.02 -17.36
N PHE A 51 -23.61 27.97 -17.11
CA PHE A 51 -22.33 28.11 -16.41
C PHE A 51 -21.42 29.08 -17.15
N PHE A 52 -21.17 28.82 -18.44
CA PHE A 52 -20.26 29.64 -19.25
C PHE A 52 -20.73 31.08 -19.37
N LEU A 53 -22.03 31.30 -19.62
CA LEU A 53 -22.61 32.64 -19.70
C LEU A 53 -22.38 33.42 -18.40
N LEU A 54 -22.69 32.81 -17.26
CA LEU A 54 -22.60 33.46 -15.95
C LEU A 54 -21.14 33.64 -15.52
N GLU A 55 -20.29 32.64 -15.72
CA GLU A 55 -18.88 32.70 -15.35
C GLU A 55 -18.10 33.70 -16.20
N TRP A 56 -18.34 33.77 -17.51
CA TRP A 56 -17.69 34.79 -18.35
C TRP A 56 -18.17 36.21 -18.09
N THR A 57 -19.42 36.39 -17.67
CA THR A 57 -20.00 37.73 -17.50
C THR A 57 -19.82 38.28 -16.09
N LEU A 58 -19.98 37.43 -15.07
CA LEU A 58 -20.08 37.84 -13.67
C LEU A 58 -19.05 37.15 -12.76
N GLN A 59 -18.36 36.11 -13.24
CA GLN A 59 -17.37 35.33 -12.50
C GLN A 59 -17.80 34.88 -11.08
N PRO A 60 -19.06 34.43 -10.87
CA PRO A 60 -19.55 34.14 -9.53
C PRO A 60 -18.74 33.04 -8.85
N ILE A 61 -18.37 31.96 -9.55
CA ILE A 61 -17.65 30.86 -8.93
C ILE A 61 -16.24 31.30 -8.55
N SER A 62 -15.56 32.01 -9.45
CA SER A 62 -14.25 32.59 -9.17
C SER A 62 -14.26 33.56 -7.99
N GLN A 63 -15.30 34.38 -7.82
CA GLN A 63 -15.43 35.30 -6.68
C GLN A 63 -15.83 34.58 -5.39
N PHE A 64 -16.62 33.50 -5.47
CA PHE A 64 -17.03 32.73 -4.30
C PHE A 64 -15.86 32.00 -3.64
N VAL A 65 -14.84 31.56 -4.40
CA VAL A 65 -13.63 30.94 -3.83
C VAL A 65 -12.99 31.87 -2.78
N GLU A 66 -12.85 33.15 -3.09
CA GLU A 66 -12.13 34.12 -2.25
C GLU A 66 -12.78 34.35 -0.88
N ILE A 67 -14.11 34.22 -0.80
CA ILE A 67 -14.88 34.39 0.44
C ILE A 67 -15.19 33.06 1.13
N MET A 68 -14.82 31.92 0.55
CA MET A 68 -15.17 30.59 1.05
C MET A 68 -14.65 30.30 2.46
N PRO A 69 -13.44 30.77 2.87
CA PRO A 69 -12.97 30.60 4.25
C PRO A 69 -13.89 31.25 5.30
N LEU A 70 -14.69 32.25 4.91
CA LEU A 70 -15.63 32.95 5.79
C LEU A 70 -17.00 32.26 5.88
N LYS A 71 -17.25 31.24 5.04
CA LYS A 71 -18.52 30.50 5.03
C LYS A 71 -18.49 29.30 5.97
N ALA A 72 -19.66 28.89 6.45
CA ALA A 72 -19.80 27.72 7.31
C ALA A 72 -19.42 26.41 6.57
N ALA A 73 -18.90 25.42 7.29
CA ALA A 73 -18.48 24.12 6.75
C ALA A 73 -19.47 23.45 5.78
N PRO A 74 -20.80 23.38 6.03
CA PRO A 74 -21.73 22.78 5.06
C PRO A 74 -21.78 23.54 3.73
N VAL A 75 -21.59 24.87 3.74
CA VAL A 75 -21.56 25.71 2.54
C VAL A 75 -20.28 25.47 1.76
N GLN A 76 -19.14 25.38 2.45
CA GLN A 76 -17.84 25.05 1.83
C GLN A 76 -17.93 23.71 1.10
N LYS A 77 -18.47 22.67 1.74
CA LYS A 77 -18.68 21.36 1.11
C LYS A 77 -19.54 21.43 -0.15
N HIS A 78 -20.68 22.13 -0.10
CA HIS A 78 -21.56 22.28 -1.26
C HIS A 78 -20.90 23.08 -2.40
N PHE A 79 -20.08 24.08 -2.07
CA PHE A 79 -19.35 24.84 -3.08
C PHE A 79 -18.31 23.97 -3.80
N PHE A 80 -17.54 23.17 -3.08
CA PHE A 80 -16.57 22.29 -3.71
C PHE A 80 -17.21 21.15 -4.50
N GLN A 81 -18.38 20.65 -4.09
CA GLN A 81 -19.20 19.75 -4.91
C GLN A 81 -19.69 20.41 -6.21
N LEU A 82 -19.99 21.71 -6.16
CA LEU A 82 -20.34 22.49 -7.34
C LEU A 82 -19.14 22.62 -8.29
N LEU A 83 -17.93 22.88 -7.76
CA LEU A 83 -16.69 22.87 -8.54
C LEU A 83 -16.42 21.49 -9.17
N GLU A 84 -16.61 20.42 -8.42
CA GLU A 84 -16.48 19.05 -8.92
C GLU A 84 -17.43 18.77 -10.07
N ALA A 85 -18.67 19.24 -10.02
CA ALA A 85 -19.64 19.06 -11.10
C ALA A 85 -19.19 19.72 -12.42
N LEU A 86 -18.41 20.81 -12.37
CA LEU A 86 -17.84 21.42 -13.58
C LEU A 86 -16.92 20.44 -14.31
N VAL A 87 -16.10 19.74 -13.54
CA VAL A 87 -15.23 18.71 -14.09
C VAL A 87 -16.09 17.51 -14.45
N PHE A 88 -16.77 16.90 -13.48
CA PHE A 88 -17.40 15.58 -13.54
C PHE A 88 -18.60 15.47 -14.48
N GLU A 89 -19.40 16.53 -14.58
CA GLU A 89 -20.63 16.49 -15.35
C GLU A 89 -20.52 17.36 -16.61
N LEU A 90 -19.94 18.56 -16.48
CA LEU A 90 -19.78 19.47 -17.61
C LEU A 90 -18.53 19.17 -18.45
N HIS A 91 -17.64 18.27 -18.00
CA HIS A 91 -16.40 17.89 -18.69
C HIS A 91 -15.52 19.11 -19.01
N TYR A 92 -15.54 20.10 -18.13
CA TYR A 92 -14.82 21.36 -18.28
C TYR A 92 -13.69 21.48 -17.27
N VAL A 93 -12.57 22.08 -17.69
CA VAL A 93 -11.40 22.36 -16.85
C VAL A 93 -11.41 23.84 -16.46
N PRO A 94 -11.84 24.20 -15.24
CA PRO A 94 -11.98 25.59 -14.85
C PRO A 94 -10.64 26.18 -14.36
N HIS A 95 -9.70 26.46 -15.28
CA HIS A 95 -8.33 26.90 -14.95
C HIS A 95 -8.26 28.11 -14.00
N GLU A 96 -9.07 29.15 -14.21
CA GLU A 96 -9.09 30.34 -13.36
C GLU A 96 -9.55 29.99 -11.93
N ILE A 97 -10.63 29.24 -11.82
CA ILE A 97 -11.21 28.84 -10.52
C ILE A 97 -10.22 27.93 -9.78
N LEU A 98 -9.61 26.96 -10.48
CA LEU A 98 -8.59 26.08 -9.89
C LEU A 98 -7.36 26.87 -9.42
N ARG A 99 -6.95 27.91 -10.15
CA ARG A 99 -5.88 28.82 -9.69
C ARG A 99 -6.26 29.52 -8.39
N LYS A 100 -7.49 30.04 -8.28
CA LYS A 100 -7.96 30.67 -7.04
C LYS A 100 -8.07 29.67 -5.88
N VAL A 101 -8.48 28.43 -6.15
CA VAL A 101 -8.49 27.36 -5.14
C VAL A 101 -7.07 27.05 -4.67
N GLN A 102 -6.09 27.00 -5.57
CA GLN A 102 -4.68 26.86 -5.22
C GLN A 102 -4.18 28.04 -4.36
N CYS A 103 -4.59 29.27 -4.64
CA CYS A 103 -4.29 30.43 -3.78
C CYS A 103 -4.89 30.28 -2.38
N LEU A 104 -6.16 29.85 -2.28
CA LEU A 104 -6.82 29.60 -0.99
C LEU A 104 -6.05 28.58 -0.13
N ILE A 105 -5.61 27.48 -0.74
CA ILE A 105 -4.80 26.43 -0.09
C ILE A 105 -3.46 27.00 0.38
N LYS A 106 -2.83 27.86 -0.42
CA LYS A 106 -1.55 28.50 -0.09
C LYS A 106 -1.66 29.48 1.08
N GLU A 107 -2.71 30.30 1.11
CA GLU A 107 -2.89 31.38 2.09
C GLU A 107 -3.37 30.88 3.45
N SER A 108 -4.14 29.79 3.47
CA SER A 108 -4.75 29.27 4.70
C SER A 108 -4.47 27.77 4.91
N PRO A 109 -3.19 27.33 4.98
CA PRO A 109 -2.80 25.92 4.92
C PRO A 109 -3.27 25.08 6.11
N GLU A 110 -3.85 25.67 7.15
CA GLU A 110 -4.35 24.98 8.35
C GLU A 110 -5.87 25.13 8.53
N SER A 111 -6.55 25.77 7.58
CA SER A 111 -7.98 26.02 7.69
C SER A 111 -8.81 24.77 7.37
N PRO A 112 -9.97 24.57 8.03
CA PRO A 112 -10.93 23.55 7.64
C PRO A 112 -11.40 23.71 6.17
N CYS A 113 -11.42 24.94 5.66
CA CYS A 113 -11.74 25.20 4.26
C CYS A 113 -10.70 24.60 3.31
N THR A 114 -9.41 24.68 3.66
CA THR A 114 -8.32 24.07 2.89
C THR A 114 -8.43 22.55 2.85
N LEU A 115 -8.86 21.92 3.94
CA LEU A 115 -9.13 20.48 3.96
C LEU A 115 -10.20 20.11 2.92
N VAL A 116 -11.34 20.80 2.93
CA VAL A 116 -12.43 20.53 1.96
C VAL A 116 -11.97 20.83 0.52
N ALA A 117 -11.22 21.92 0.32
CA ALA A 117 -10.65 22.29 -0.97
C ALA A 117 -9.72 21.19 -1.51
N LEU A 118 -8.82 20.68 -0.67
CA LEU A 118 -7.86 19.67 -1.06
C LEU A 118 -8.52 18.31 -1.29
N GLN A 119 -9.54 17.95 -0.51
CA GLN A 119 -10.36 16.76 -0.78
C GLN A 119 -11.05 16.85 -2.15
N SER A 120 -11.49 18.04 -2.55
CA SER A 120 -12.07 18.30 -3.88
C SER A 120 -11.02 18.16 -4.98
N VAL A 121 -9.83 18.76 -4.79
CA VAL A 121 -8.68 18.59 -5.70
C VAL A 121 -8.31 17.12 -5.84
N LEU A 122 -8.23 16.36 -4.75
CA LEU A 122 -7.93 14.92 -4.77
C LEU A 122 -8.92 14.16 -5.66
N ARG A 123 -10.22 14.44 -5.53
CA ARG A 123 -11.25 13.83 -6.39
C ARG A 123 -11.08 14.24 -7.85
N ILE A 124 -10.76 15.50 -8.13
CA ILE A 124 -10.53 16.00 -9.49
C ILE A 124 -9.31 15.33 -10.13
N VAL A 125 -8.19 15.26 -9.44
CA VAL A 125 -6.96 14.59 -9.91
C VAL A 125 -7.22 13.10 -10.15
N GLY A 126 -7.99 12.45 -9.26
CA GLY A 126 -8.32 11.03 -9.38
C GLY A 126 -9.19 10.67 -10.58
N ARG A 127 -9.79 11.64 -11.28
CA ARG A 127 -10.64 11.38 -12.44
C ARG A 127 -9.89 11.18 -13.74
N ASP A 128 -8.86 11.98 -13.99
CA ASP A 128 -8.15 11.99 -15.27
C ASP A 128 -6.67 12.39 -15.09
N LEU A 129 -5.78 11.64 -15.73
CA LEU A 129 -4.34 11.90 -15.73
C LEU A 129 -3.97 13.26 -16.32
N LEU A 130 -4.83 13.87 -17.14
CA LEU A 130 -4.74 15.27 -17.56
C LEU A 130 -4.42 16.21 -16.37
N PHE A 131 -5.10 16.02 -15.25
CA PHE A 131 -4.95 16.91 -14.09
C PHE A 131 -3.58 16.77 -13.43
N THR A 132 -2.92 15.63 -13.61
CA THR A 132 -1.54 15.40 -13.18
C THR A 132 -0.57 16.41 -13.82
N ASP A 133 -0.77 16.72 -15.10
CA ASP A 133 0.02 17.73 -15.81
C ASP A 133 -0.41 19.14 -15.43
N ILE A 134 -1.72 19.42 -15.39
CA ILE A 134 -2.25 20.75 -15.05
C ILE A 134 -1.76 21.21 -13.67
N PHE A 135 -1.82 20.35 -12.65
CA PHE A 135 -1.43 20.72 -11.28
C PHE A 135 0.08 20.69 -11.04
N ARG A 136 0.86 20.00 -11.89
CA ARG A 136 2.30 20.21 -11.94
C ARG A 136 2.59 21.61 -12.48
N ASP A 137 2.04 21.93 -13.65
CA ASP A 137 2.35 23.16 -14.39
C ASP A 137 1.79 24.41 -13.69
N SER A 138 0.68 24.29 -12.96
CA SER A 138 0.15 25.36 -12.10
C SER A 138 1.00 25.60 -10.83
N GLY A 139 1.90 24.67 -10.49
CA GLY A 139 2.72 24.73 -9.29
C GLY A 139 2.06 24.18 -8.02
N LEU A 140 0.87 23.57 -8.11
CA LEU A 140 0.20 22.98 -6.94
C LEU A 140 1.02 21.82 -6.35
N LEU A 141 1.59 20.96 -7.18
CA LEU A 141 2.45 19.86 -6.70
C LEU A 141 3.61 20.42 -5.84
N GLY A 142 4.34 21.42 -6.34
CA GLY A 142 5.42 22.07 -5.60
C GLY A 142 4.96 22.72 -4.29
N LEU A 143 3.79 23.36 -4.29
CA LEU A 143 3.17 23.90 -3.08
C LEU A 143 2.92 22.82 -2.03
N LEU A 144 2.30 21.69 -2.41
CA LEU A 144 2.00 20.60 -1.48
C LEU A 144 3.27 19.95 -0.93
N LEU A 145 4.30 19.76 -1.76
CA LEU A 145 5.60 19.24 -1.31
C LEU A 145 6.26 20.18 -0.29
N ALA A 146 6.22 21.50 -0.52
CA ALA A 146 6.75 22.47 0.42
C ALA A 146 6.02 22.44 1.78
N GLN A 147 4.69 22.29 1.76
CA GLN A 147 3.88 22.17 2.98
C GLN A 147 4.13 20.83 3.71
N LEU A 148 4.24 19.71 3.00
CA LEU A 148 4.62 18.43 3.61
C LEU A 148 6.01 18.50 4.26
N ARG A 149 6.97 19.19 3.62
CA ARG A 149 8.29 19.41 4.20
C ARG A 149 8.21 20.14 5.54
N LYS A 150 7.32 21.15 5.64
CA LYS A 150 7.07 21.87 6.90
C LYS A 150 6.48 20.92 7.95
N ARG A 151 5.47 20.12 7.60
CA ARG A 151 4.83 19.12 8.49
C ARG A 151 5.80 18.07 8.99
N ALA A 152 6.62 17.49 8.11
CA ALA A 152 7.63 16.52 8.48
C ALA A 152 8.64 17.08 9.50
N LYS A 153 9.05 18.34 9.34
CA LYS A 153 9.93 19.03 10.30
C LYS A 153 9.26 19.24 11.66
N ILE A 154 7.95 19.49 11.69
CA ILE A 154 7.18 19.62 12.93
C ILE A 154 7.09 18.24 13.61
N LEU A 155 6.68 17.21 12.87
CA LEU A 155 6.54 15.85 13.37
C LEU A 155 7.84 15.31 13.99
N ARG A 156 8.97 15.55 13.32
CA ARG A 156 10.29 15.16 13.84
C ARG A 156 10.68 15.88 15.13
N LYS A 157 10.23 17.13 15.33
CA LYS A 157 10.48 17.88 16.58
C LYS A 157 9.56 17.43 17.71
N SER A 158 8.31 17.10 17.39
CA SER A 158 7.30 16.68 18.37
C SER A 158 7.43 15.24 18.82
N ALA A 159 8.16 14.38 18.09
CA ALA A 159 8.41 12.99 18.48
C ALA A 159 9.02 12.82 19.89
N GLY A 160 9.64 13.86 20.45
CA GLY A 160 10.18 13.90 21.82
C GLY A 160 9.29 14.56 22.89
N ASN A 161 8.15 15.18 22.53
CA ASN A 161 7.29 15.92 23.47
C ASN A 161 5.81 15.55 23.22
N LYS A 162 5.32 14.51 23.91
CA LYS A 162 3.94 13.99 23.80
C LYS A 162 2.97 14.70 24.76
N ASP A 163 2.88 16.03 24.71
CA ASP A 163 1.83 16.75 25.44
C ASP A 163 0.64 17.01 24.51
N SER A 164 -0.46 16.34 24.82
CA SER A 164 -1.64 16.16 23.97
C SER A 164 -2.59 17.36 23.99
N THR A 165 -2.87 17.94 22.81
CA THR A 165 -4.08 18.71 22.53
C THR A 165 -4.83 18.03 21.38
N LEU A 166 -5.73 17.10 21.71
CA LEU A 166 -6.37 16.17 20.77
C LEU A 166 -7.21 16.85 19.66
N GLY A 167 -7.93 17.93 19.94
CA GLY A 167 -8.90 18.49 18.98
C GLY A 167 -8.30 19.25 17.78
N VAL A 168 -7.16 19.93 17.94
CA VAL A 168 -6.47 20.64 16.84
C VAL A 168 -5.59 19.66 16.05
N GLN A 169 -5.08 18.62 16.71
CA GLN A 169 -4.31 17.57 16.05
C GLN A 169 -5.14 16.81 15.02
N ASP A 170 -6.41 16.49 15.27
CA ASP A 170 -7.19 15.66 14.33
C ASP A 170 -7.37 16.30 12.94
N THR A 171 -7.64 17.62 12.87
CA THR A 171 -7.78 18.31 11.57
C THR A 171 -6.43 18.45 10.85
N GLU A 172 -5.34 18.72 11.58
CA GLU A 172 -4.00 18.78 10.99
C GLU A 172 -3.55 17.41 10.46
N ARG A 173 -3.88 16.35 11.20
CA ARG A 173 -3.58 14.98 10.81
C ARG A 173 -4.35 14.58 9.56
N GLU A 174 -5.66 14.86 9.52
CA GLU A 174 -6.50 14.59 8.35
C GLU A 174 -6.00 15.37 7.13
N LEU A 175 -5.68 16.66 7.29
CA LEU A 175 -5.14 17.47 6.22
C LEU A 175 -3.84 16.90 5.67
N THR A 176 -2.92 16.49 6.54
CA THR A 176 -1.65 15.86 6.15
C THR A 176 -1.89 14.57 5.36
N CYS A 177 -2.86 13.75 5.78
CA CYS A 177 -3.27 12.55 5.06
C CYS A 177 -3.81 12.88 3.64
N VAL A 178 -4.72 13.85 3.53
CA VAL A 178 -5.27 14.27 2.23
C VAL A 178 -4.16 14.84 1.33
N MET A 179 -3.20 15.58 1.88
CA MET A 179 -2.02 16.05 1.13
C MET A 179 -1.18 14.91 0.59
N LEU A 180 -0.83 13.93 1.42
CA LEU A 180 -0.08 12.75 1.00
C LEU A 180 -0.82 12.00 -0.11
N ARG A 181 -2.13 11.74 0.06
CA ARG A 181 -2.97 11.06 -0.95
C ARG A 181 -3.08 11.85 -2.26
N THR A 182 -3.16 13.18 -2.18
CA THR A 182 -3.17 14.05 -3.37
C THR A 182 -1.85 13.92 -4.13
N ILE A 183 -0.72 13.93 -3.42
CA ILE A 183 0.59 13.74 -4.03
C ILE A 183 0.74 12.34 -4.62
N VAL A 184 0.31 11.28 -3.92
CA VAL A 184 0.27 9.91 -4.48
C VAL A 184 -0.45 9.89 -5.83
N THR A 185 -1.63 10.52 -5.90
CA THR A 185 -2.44 10.56 -7.12
C THR A 185 -1.75 11.36 -8.22
N LEU A 186 -1.09 12.47 -7.89
CA LEU A 186 -0.30 13.27 -8.84
C LEU A 186 1.00 12.59 -9.29
N LEU A 187 1.56 11.65 -8.53
CA LEU A 187 2.77 10.94 -8.94
C LEU A 187 2.46 9.71 -9.79
N ARG A 188 1.32 9.05 -9.52
CA ARG A 188 0.90 7.82 -10.18
C ARG A 188 0.93 7.96 -11.70
N GLY A 189 1.77 7.14 -12.34
CA GLY A 189 1.90 7.11 -13.81
C GLY A 189 2.63 8.31 -14.43
N SER A 190 3.22 9.21 -13.62
CA SER A 190 3.92 10.39 -14.11
C SER A 190 5.39 10.42 -13.67
N VAL A 191 6.27 9.99 -14.59
CA VAL A 191 7.73 10.07 -14.40
C VAL A 191 8.17 11.52 -14.16
N ARG A 192 7.56 12.49 -14.86
CA ARG A 192 7.87 13.92 -14.69
C ARG A 192 7.58 14.40 -13.27
N ASN A 193 6.45 14.01 -12.69
CA ASN A 193 6.11 14.43 -11.33
C ASN A 193 6.99 13.74 -10.28
N ALA A 194 7.39 12.49 -10.52
CA ALA A 194 8.37 11.82 -9.69
C ALA A 194 9.76 12.49 -9.76
N VAL A 195 10.16 13.06 -10.91
CA VAL A 195 11.38 13.87 -11.02
C VAL A 195 11.24 15.14 -10.18
N VAL A 196 10.09 15.84 -10.27
CA VAL A 196 9.81 17.01 -9.42
C VAL A 196 9.94 16.69 -7.93
N LEU A 197 9.42 15.54 -7.47
CA LEU A 197 9.57 15.07 -6.09
C LEU A 197 11.06 14.97 -5.69
N LYS A 198 11.89 14.41 -6.58
CA LYS A 198 13.34 14.24 -6.38
C LYS A 198 14.08 15.58 -6.39
N ASP A 199 13.77 16.46 -7.34
CA ASP A 199 14.38 17.80 -7.45
C ASP A 199 14.08 18.66 -6.23
N HIS A 200 12.92 18.45 -5.60
CA HIS A 200 12.56 19.08 -4.32
C HIS A 200 13.26 18.44 -3.11
N GLY A 201 14.07 17.40 -3.29
CA GLY A 201 14.78 16.72 -2.19
C GLY A 201 13.83 16.18 -1.13
N MET A 202 12.67 15.64 -1.53
CA MET A 202 11.60 15.29 -0.59
C MET A 202 11.80 13.97 0.13
N VAL A 203 12.66 13.09 -0.39
CA VAL A 203 12.89 11.74 0.15
C VAL A 203 13.13 11.71 1.67
N PRO A 204 14.03 12.53 2.27
CA PRO A 204 14.26 12.50 3.71
C PRO A 204 13.04 12.93 4.54
N PHE A 205 12.15 13.75 3.97
CA PHE A 205 10.95 14.23 4.64
C PHE A 205 9.80 13.24 4.53
N ILE A 206 9.67 12.54 3.40
CA ILE A 206 8.67 11.47 3.24
C ILE A 206 8.93 10.33 4.22
N LYS A 207 10.21 9.98 4.44
CA LYS A 207 10.60 8.94 5.40
C LYS A 207 10.09 9.18 6.83
N ILE A 208 9.98 10.44 7.26
CA ILE A 208 9.51 10.80 8.62
C ILE A 208 8.05 10.36 8.84
N PHE A 209 7.25 10.27 7.78
CA PHE A 209 5.86 9.85 7.87
C PHE A 209 5.68 8.32 7.92
N LEU A 210 6.74 7.52 7.73
CA LEU A 210 6.65 6.06 7.82
C LEU A 210 6.39 5.56 9.26
N ASP A 211 6.87 6.33 10.24
CA ASP A 211 6.80 5.98 11.66
C ASP A 211 5.35 6.02 12.19
N ASP A 212 4.48 6.85 11.59
CA ASP A 212 3.06 6.95 11.95
C ASP A 212 2.20 6.11 10.99
N GLU A 213 1.48 5.13 11.55
CA GLU A 213 0.59 4.22 10.82
C GLU A 213 -0.44 4.96 9.96
N TRP A 214 -0.91 6.13 10.41
CA TRP A 214 -1.89 6.94 9.69
C TRP A 214 -1.40 7.47 8.34
N TYR A 215 -0.08 7.59 8.17
CA TYR A 215 0.54 8.16 6.97
C TYR A 215 1.33 7.15 6.16
N ARG A 216 1.60 5.98 6.73
CA ARG A 216 2.56 5.02 6.19
C ARG A 216 2.20 4.55 4.79
N GLU A 217 0.95 4.16 4.54
CA GLU A 217 0.51 3.66 3.23
C GLU A 217 0.77 4.69 2.11
N ALA A 218 0.31 5.93 2.32
CA ALA A 218 0.49 6.99 1.33
C ALA A 218 1.98 7.36 1.16
N SER A 219 2.76 7.32 2.24
CA SER A 219 4.20 7.59 2.22
C SER A 219 4.98 6.52 1.46
N LEU A 220 4.67 5.24 1.67
CA LEU A 220 5.22 4.13 0.89
C LEU A 220 4.83 4.26 -0.58
N SER A 221 3.58 4.58 -0.87
CA SER A 221 3.14 4.78 -2.26
C SER A 221 3.90 5.92 -2.96
N ILE A 222 4.23 7.01 -2.24
CA ILE A 222 5.09 8.09 -2.77
C ILE A 222 6.51 7.57 -3.03
N LEU A 223 7.11 6.84 -2.08
CA LEU A 223 8.46 6.28 -2.22
C LEU A 223 8.53 5.27 -3.38
N GLU A 224 7.50 4.44 -3.56
CA GLU A 224 7.40 3.50 -4.68
C GLU A 224 7.46 4.20 -6.04
N GLN A 225 6.91 5.42 -6.17
CA GLN A 225 7.03 6.19 -7.43
C GLN A 225 8.47 6.60 -7.72
N LEU A 226 9.37 6.66 -6.73
CA LEU A 226 10.81 6.88 -6.96
C LEU A 226 11.43 5.71 -7.71
N SER A 227 10.93 4.48 -7.53
CA SER A 227 11.49 3.29 -8.18
C SER A 227 11.44 3.36 -9.71
N VAL A 228 10.49 4.14 -10.25
CA VAL A 228 10.35 4.38 -11.70
C VAL A 228 11.55 5.17 -12.25
N ILE A 229 12.14 6.05 -11.45
CA ILE A 229 13.30 6.88 -11.82
C ILE A 229 14.60 6.24 -11.34
N ASN A 230 14.61 5.76 -10.10
CA ASN A 230 15.78 5.22 -9.42
C ASN A 230 15.36 4.09 -8.47
N ALA A 231 15.34 2.86 -8.98
CA ALA A 231 15.01 1.67 -8.21
C ALA A 231 16.03 1.40 -7.09
N GLU A 232 17.32 1.67 -7.28
CA GLU A 232 18.35 1.44 -6.27
C GLU A 232 18.17 2.33 -5.05
N GLU A 233 17.87 3.61 -5.25
CA GLU A 233 17.57 4.56 -4.16
C GLU A 233 16.34 4.12 -3.36
N TYR A 234 15.27 3.71 -4.04
CA TYR A 234 14.10 3.12 -3.38
C TYR A 234 14.48 1.89 -2.55
N MET A 235 15.21 0.94 -3.14
CA MET A 235 15.60 -0.30 -2.47
C MET A 235 16.45 -0.02 -1.24
N SER A 236 17.43 0.89 -1.33
CA SER A 236 18.27 1.29 -0.19
C SER A 236 17.45 1.94 0.93
N ILE A 237 16.38 2.68 0.61
CA ILE A 237 15.51 3.28 1.63
C ILE A 237 14.71 2.21 2.36
N ILE A 238 14.03 1.31 1.63
CA ILE A 238 13.15 0.30 2.23
C ILE A 238 13.94 -0.77 2.96
N VAL A 239 15.01 -1.30 2.36
CA VAL A 239 15.90 -2.27 3.02
C VAL A 239 16.57 -1.64 4.22
N GLY A 240 17.05 -0.39 4.11
CA GLY A 240 17.62 0.34 5.24
C GLY A 240 16.62 0.52 6.38
N ALA A 241 15.36 0.85 6.07
CA ALA A 241 14.30 0.98 7.06
C ALA A 241 14.00 -0.35 7.76
N LEU A 242 13.91 -1.45 7.00
CA LEU A 242 13.74 -2.80 7.55
C LEU A 242 14.86 -3.15 8.54
N CYS A 243 16.12 -2.95 8.15
CA CYS A 243 17.28 -3.25 9.00
C CYS A 243 17.44 -2.28 10.19
N SER A 244 16.85 -1.09 10.15
CA SER A 244 16.91 -0.13 11.26
C SER A 244 15.71 -0.21 12.21
N SER A 245 14.65 -0.93 11.83
CA SER A 245 13.42 -1.04 12.61
C SER A 245 13.65 -1.87 13.88
N THR A 246 12.97 -1.50 14.96
CA THR A 246 13.04 -2.21 16.24
C THR A 246 12.24 -3.52 16.19
N GLN A 247 12.50 -4.41 17.16
CA GLN A 247 11.84 -5.72 17.23
C GLN A 247 10.30 -5.59 17.36
N GLY A 248 9.80 -4.57 18.06
CA GLY A 248 8.36 -4.36 18.28
C GLY A 248 7.60 -3.78 17.08
N GLU A 249 8.29 -3.30 16.04
CA GLU A 249 7.67 -2.63 14.89
C GLU A 249 7.23 -3.62 13.80
N LEU A 250 6.50 -4.66 14.19
CA LEU A 250 6.10 -5.75 13.28
C LEU A 250 5.24 -5.25 12.12
N GLN A 251 4.26 -4.38 12.38
CA GLN A 251 3.39 -3.85 11.32
C GLN A 251 4.17 -3.01 10.31
N LEU A 252 5.12 -2.18 10.78
CA LEU A 252 6.00 -1.42 9.89
C LEU A 252 6.81 -2.36 8.99
N LYS A 253 7.40 -3.43 9.56
CA LYS A 253 8.14 -4.43 8.79
C LYS A 253 7.27 -5.09 7.72
N LEU A 254 6.04 -5.47 8.06
CA LEU A 254 5.08 -6.05 7.10
C LEU A 254 4.73 -5.07 5.97
N ASP A 255 4.41 -3.82 6.30
CA ASP A 255 4.06 -2.79 5.32
C ASP A 255 5.24 -2.50 4.37
N LEU A 256 6.47 -2.48 4.90
CA LEU A 256 7.71 -2.34 4.12
C LEU A 256 7.95 -3.53 3.19
N LEU A 257 7.74 -4.77 3.66
CA LEU A 257 7.88 -5.99 2.84
C LEU A 257 6.83 -6.04 1.72
N GLN A 258 5.59 -5.61 1.98
CA GLN A 258 4.55 -5.50 0.96
C GLN A 258 4.87 -4.42 -0.08
N SER A 259 5.44 -3.29 0.34
CA SER A 259 5.95 -2.26 -0.56
C SER A 259 7.12 -2.79 -1.41
N LEU A 260 8.05 -3.54 -0.80
CA LEU A 260 9.17 -4.18 -1.49
C LEU A 260 8.70 -5.16 -2.58
N LEU A 261 7.73 -6.03 -2.26
CA LEU A 261 7.15 -7.01 -3.19
C LEU A 261 6.65 -6.36 -4.48
N ARG A 262 5.95 -5.23 -4.39
CA ARG A 262 5.42 -4.49 -5.56
C ARG A 262 6.52 -4.04 -6.52
N ILE A 263 7.72 -3.71 -6.03
CA ILE A 263 8.82 -3.27 -6.90
C ILE A 263 9.60 -4.45 -7.47
N LEU A 264 9.67 -5.57 -6.72
CA LEU A 264 10.30 -6.82 -7.16
C LEU A 264 9.56 -7.52 -8.32
N GLU A 265 8.35 -7.08 -8.68
CA GLU A 265 7.63 -7.55 -9.87
C GLU A 265 8.41 -7.25 -11.17
N THR A 266 9.24 -6.21 -11.16
CA THR A 266 9.97 -5.74 -12.34
C THR A 266 11.42 -6.24 -12.36
N PRO A 267 12.00 -6.56 -13.55
CA PRO A 267 13.41 -6.92 -13.65
C PRO A 267 14.37 -5.83 -13.13
N LYS A 268 14.01 -4.56 -13.30
CA LYS A 268 14.77 -3.42 -12.75
C LYS A 268 14.77 -3.42 -11.23
N GLY A 269 13.63 -3.69 -10.62
CA GLY A 269 13.50 -3.86 -9.17
C GLY A 269 14.37 -5.01 -8.66
N ARG A 270 14.32 -6.18 -9.30
CA ARG A 270 15.15 -7.34 -8.93
C ARG A 270 16.65 -7.05 -9.01
N ALA A 271 17.10 -6.36 -10.05
CA ALA A 271 18.50 -5.94 -10.18
C ALA A 271 18.91 -4.94 -9.09
N ALA A 272 18.08 -3.91 -8.85
CA ALA A 272 18.32 -2.92 -7.81
C ALA A 272 18.34 -3.54 -6.40
N PHE A 273 17.45 -4.50 -6.14
CA PHE A 273 17.40 -5.22 -4.88
C PHE A 273 18.72 -5.95 -4.58
N ARG A 274 19.30 -6.61 -5.59
CA ARG A 274 20.62 -7.25 -5.48
C ARG A 274 21.73 -6.24 -5.18
N VAL A 275 21.75 -5.12 -5.90
CA VAL A 275 22.79 -4.08 -5.75
C VAL A 275 22.71 -3.37 -4.39
N SER A 276 21.49 -3.12 -3.90
CA SER A 276 21.24 -2.45 -2.61
C SER A 276 21.31 -3.38 -1.39
N SER A 277 22.02 -4.51 -1.48
CA SER A 277 22.18 -5.51 -0.40
C SER A 277 20.86 -6.08 0.12
N GLY A 278 19.82 -6.12 -0.71
CA GLY A 278 18.48 -6.55 -0.32
C GLY A 278 18.42 -7.97 0.22
N PHE A 279 19.11 -8.92 -0.39
CA PHE A 279 19.19 -10.30 0.11
C PHE A 279 19.77 -10.36 1.52
N ASN A 280 20.89 -9.68 1.76
CA ASN A 280 21.51 -9.65 3.09
C ASN A 280 20.63 -8.97 4.12
N GLY A 281 19.92 -7.90 3.74
CA GLY A 281 18.97 -7.21 4.62
C GLY A 281 17.81 -8.09 5.04
N LEU A 282 17.22 -8.85 4.11
CA LEU A 282 16.13 -9.79 4.43
C LEU A 282 16.59 -10.99 5.25
N LEU A 283 17.81 -11.51 5.01
CA LEU A 283 18.37 -12.57 5.85
C LEU A 283 18.65 -12.08 7.26
N SER A 284 19.21 -10.87 7.41
CA SER A 284 19.39 -10.23 8.73
C SER A 284 18.06 -10.09 9.48
N LEU A 285 16.98 -9.76 8.76
CA LEU A 285 15.64 -9.67 9.35
C LEU A 285 15.16 -11.03 9.89
N LEU A 286 15.52 -12.15 9.26
CA LEU A 286 15.25 -13.50 9.78
C LEU A 286 16.14 -13.84 10.97
N SER A 287 17.43 -13.52 10.91
CA SER A 287 18.36 -13.71 12.03
C SER A 287 17.88 -12.96 13.28
N ASP A 288 17.33 -11.75 13.11
CA ASP A 288 16.80 -10.96 14.21
C ASP A 288 15.63 -11.63 14.94
N LEU A 289 14.95 -12.62 14.32
CA LEU A 289 13.84 -13.39 14.89
C LEU A 289 14.31 -14.62 15.70
N GLU A 290 15.59 -14.69 16.06
CA GLU A 290 16.14 -15.79 16.85
C GLU A 290 15.30 -16.07 18.12
N GLY A 291 14.95 -17.34 18.33
CA GLY A 291 14.19 -17.87 19.46
C GLY A 291 12.74 -17.39 19.57
N SER A 292 12.19 -16.78 18.53
CA SER A 292 10.81 -16.28 18.50
C SER A 292 9.74 -17.38 18.40
N LEU A 293 10.10 -18.57 17.93
CA LEU A 293 9.25 -19.76 17.83
C LEU A 293 9.72 -20.89 18.77
N GLN A 294 10.62 -20.59 19.70
CA GLN A 294 11.05 -21.52 20.75
C GLN A 294 9.95 -21.73 21.79
N GLU A 295 9.92 -22.89 22.44
CA GLU A 295 9.03 -23.17 23.57
C GLU A 295 9.86 -23.40 24.86
N PRO A 296 9.74 -22.53 25.89
CA PRO A 296 9.10 -21.21 25.86
C PRO A 296 9.88 -20.20 24.98
N PRO A 297 9.24 -19.15 24.44
CA PRO A 297 9.94 -18.13 23.64
C PRO A 297 11.01 -17.42 24.48
N LEU A 298 12.08 -16.94 23.81
CA LEU A 298 13.04 -16.05 24.48
C LEU A 298 12.30 -14.83 25.06
N GLN A 299 12.77 -14.32 26.20
CA GLN A 299 12.10 -13.22 26.92
C GLN A 299 11.79 -12.00 26.04
N THR A 300 12.66 -11.75 25.06
CA THR A 300 12.54 -10.68 24.05
C THR A 300 11.27 -10.78 23.19
N TRP A 301 10.73 -12.00 23.02
CA TRP A 301 9.56 -12.31 22.19
C TRP A 301 8.28 -12.54 22.97
N GLY A 302 8.28 -12.36 24.30
CA GLY A 302 7.14 -12.70 25.16
C GLY A 302 5.83 -11.96 24.85
N MET A 303 5.87 -10.85 24.11
CA MET A 303 4.69 -10.08 23.69
C MET A 303 4.22 -10.35 22.25
N VAL A 304 4.97 -11.14 21.48
CA VAL A 304 4.68 -11.43 20.06
C VAL A 304 4.13 -12.84 19.94
N SER A 305 3.02 -13.01 19.24
CA SER A 305 2.47 -14.35 19.02
C SER A 305 3.25 -15.11 17.94
N PRO A 306 3.36 -16.45 18.04
CA PRO A 306 3.98 -17.27 16.99
C PRO A 306 3.38 -17.01 15.59
N SER A 307 2.08 -16.71 15.51
CA SER A 307 1.41 -16.35 14.25
C SER A 307 1.93 -15.05 13.63
N GLN A 308 2.26 -14.03 14.42
CA GLN A 308 2.82 -12.77 13.94
C GLN A 308 4.25 -12.98 13.42
N THR A 309 5.03 -13.79 14.12
CA THR A 309 6.37 -14.21 13.68
C THR A 309 6.29 -14.95 12.34
N LEU A 310 5.40 -15.93 12.23
CA LEU A 310 5.21 -16.71 11.00
C LEU A 310 4.71 -15.84 9.84
N ASP A 311 3.91 -14.82 10.10
CA ASP A 311 3.49 -13.84 9.08
C ASP A 311 4.68 -13.03 8.55
N LEU A 312 5.58 -12.61 9.45
CA LEU A 312 6.80 -11.89 9.07
C LEU A 312 7.77 -12.79 8.29
N VAL A 313 7.94 -14.06 8.71
CA VAL A 313 8.72 -15.06 7.98
C VAL A 313 8.13 -15.28 6.59
N LEU A 314 6.81 -15.46 6.47
CA LEU A 314 6.12 -15.60 5.19
C LEU A 314 6.44 -14.42 4.27
N HIS A 315 6.23 -13.18 4.71
CA HIS A 315 6.45 -11.99 3.89
C HIS A 315 7.92 -11.80 3.50
N THR A 316 8.84 -12.20 4.37
CA THR A 316 10.29 -12.16 4.09
C THR A 316 10.65 -13.19 3.01
N LEU A 317 10.18 -14.43 3.15
CA LEU A 317 10.38 -15.49 2.14
C LEU A 317 9.69 -15.16 0.81
N ARG A 318 8.52 -14.51 0.84
CA ARG A 318 7.84 -14.00 -0.37
C ARG A 318 8.70 -13.01 -1.12
N ALA A 319 9.32 -12.06 -0.43
CA ALA A 319 10.21 -11.08 -1.05
C ALA A 319 11.48 -11.74 -1.62
N LEU A 320 12.08 -12.71 -0.91
CA LEU A 320 13.18 -13.52 -1.43
C LEU A 320 12.76 -14.31 -2.68
N SER A 321 11.60 -14.95 -2.64
CA SER A 321 11.03 -15.69 -3.78
C SER A 321 10.80 -14.77 -4.98
N ALA A 322 10.19 -13.60 -4.79
CA ALA A 322 9.95 -12.61 -5.83
C ALA A 322 11.25 -12.10 -6.48
N ALA A 323 12.30 -11.93 -5.68
CA ALA A 323 13.61 -11.52 -6.16
C ALA A 323 14.31 -12.61 -6.98
N LEU A 324 14.11 -13.88 -6.66
CA LEU A 324 14.70 -15.03 -7.37
C LEU A 324 13.87 -15.47 -8.58
N HIS A 325 12.57 -15.20 -8.58
CA HIS A 325 11.64 -15.72 -9.57
C HIS A 325 12.01 -15.29 -11.00
N LEU A 326 12.32 -16.29 -11.84
CA LEU A 326 12.74 -16.15 -13.23
C LEU A 326 13.92 -15.17 -13.44
N ASP A 327 14.77 -14.98 -12.43
CA ASP A 327 15.96 -14.11 -12.51
C ASP A 327 17.25 -14.94 -12.30
N PRO A 328 17.91 -15.38 -13.39
CA PRO A 328 19.09 -16.24 -13.29
C PRO A 328 20.30 -15.53 -12.68
N VAL A 329 20.38 -14.20 -12.79
CA VAL A 329 21.48 -13.41 -12.21
C VAL A 329 21.35 -13.37 -10.69
N ASN A 330 20.13 -13.17 -10.19
CA ASN A 330 19.84 -13.30 -8.76
C ASN A 330 20.03 -14.73 -8.27
N GLY A 331 19.61 -15.74 -9.03
CA GLY A 331 19.84 -17.14 -8.68
C GLY A 331 21.32 -17.50 -8.53
N ASP A 332 22.16 -17.13 -9.51
CA ASP A 332 23.61 -17.35 -9.46
C ASP A 332 24.27 -16.55 -8.33
N PHE A 333 23.86 -15.29 -8.13
CA PHE A 333 24.32 -14.48 -7.01
C PHE A 333 24.00 -15.13 -5.66
N PHE A 334 22.75 -15.58 -5.47
CA PHE A 334 22.29 -16.19 -4.22
C PHE A 334 23.07 -17.47 -3.91
N LYS A 335 23.33 -18.29 -4.95
CA LYS A 335 24.14 -19.51 -4.83
C LYS A 335 25.61 -19.23 -4.53
N ARG A 336 26.27 -18.36 -5.30
CA ARG A 336 27.72 -18.09 -5.17
C ARG A 336 28.10 -17.49 -3.81
N ASN A 337 27.18 -16.76 -3.20
CA ASN A 337 27.40 -16.13 -1.90
C ASN A 337 26.91 -16.99 -0.72
N GLY A 338 26.57 -18.26 -0.94
CA GLY A 338 26.16 -19.19 0.13
C GLY A 338 24.87 -18.78 0.86
N LEU A 339 23.97 -18.07 0.18
CA LEU A 339 22.78 -17.50 0.81
C LEU A 339 21.68 -18.55 1.05
N PHE A 340 21.71 -19.70 0.36
CA PHE A 340 20.82 -20.83 0.67
C PHE A 340 21.18 -21.46 2.01
N GLU A 341 22.46 -21.67 2.26
CA GLU A 341 22.98 -22.22 3.51
C GLU A 341 22.70 -21.26 4.67
N LYS A 342 22.96 -19.97 4.46
CA LYS A 342 22.61 -18.94 5.44
C LYS A 342 21.11 -18.90 5.73
N LEU A 343 20.25 -18.97 4.71
CA LEU A 343 18.79 -19.03 4.92
C LEU A 343 18.38 -20.25 5.76
N ALA A 344 18.98 -21.42 5.54
CA ALA A 344 18.71 -22.60 6.35
C ALA A 344 19.11 -22.39 7.82
N GLU A 345 20.24 -21.74 8.06
CA GLU A 345 20.74 -21.40 9.39
C GLU A 345 19.84 -20.39 10.09
N ASP A 346 19.47 -19.30 9.42
CA ASP A 346 18.56 -18.28 9.96
C ASP A 346 17.18 -18.86 10.29
N LEU A 347 16.65 -19.79 9.47
CA LEU A 347 15.39 -20.48 9.77
C LEU A 347 15.50 -21.42 10.98
N CYS A 348 16.67 -22.02 11.21
CA CYS A 348 16.92 -22.82 12.42
C CYS A 348 16.97 -21.95 13.68
N LEU A 349 17.53 -20.74 13.59
CA LEU A 349 17.62 -19.80 14.72
C LEU A 349 16.24 -19.38 15.25
N LEU A 350 15.17 -19.51 14.46
CA LEU A 350 13.80 -19.26 14.93
C LEU A 350 13.42 -20.12 16.16
N GLY A 351 14.08 -21.27 16.36
CA GLY A 351 13.94 -22.10 17.56
C GLY A 351 12.81 -23.14 17.51
N CYS A 352 12.07 -23.22 16.40
CA CYS A 352 11.07 -24.28 16.20
C CYS A 352 11.68 -25.61 15.73
N PHE A 353 12.81 -25.58 15.02
CA PHE A 353 13.55 -26.80 14.62
C PHE A 353 14.43 -27.32 15.78
N GLY A 354 14.60 -28.64 15.88
CA GLY A 354 15.44 -29.31 16.88
C GLY A 354 16.93 -28.98 16.74
N ALA A 355 17.69 -29.18 17.83
CA ALA A 355 19.13 -28.96 17.83
C ALA A 355 19.86 -30.05 17.05
N GLN A 356 21.00 -29.72 16.44
CA GLN A 356 21.80 -30.69 15.68
C GLN A 356 22.29 -31.88 16.55
N GLU A 357 22.43 -31.67 17.86
CA GLU A 357 22.87 -32.70 18.81
C GLU A 357 21.80 -33.78 19.07
N GLU A 358 20.53 -33.55 18.72
CA GLU A 358 19.46 -34.55 18.81
C GLU A 358 19.52 -35.61 17.67
N GLU A 359 20.45 -35.47 16.71
CA GLU A 359 20.75 -36.48 15.67
C GLU A 359 21.31 -37.81 16.23
N GLY A 360 21.69 -37.85 17.52
CA GLY A 360 22.30 -39.02 18.17
C GLY A 360 21.33 -40.00 18.85
N ALA A 361 20.02 -39.73 18.88
CA ALA A 361 19.05 -40.69 19.42
C ALA A 361 18.91 -41.87 18.44
N PRO A 362 19.04 -43.14 18.88
CA PRO A 362 18.95 -44.27 17.98
C PRO A 362 17.57 -44.25 17.31
N LEU A 363 17.58 -44.18 15.97
CA LEU A 363 16.43 -44.51 15.13
C LEU A 363 15.94 -45.89 15.58
N HIS A 364 14.92 -45.93 16.44
CA HIS A 364 14.22 -47.17 16.70
C HIS A 364 13.73 -47.67 15.35
N SER A 365 14.22 -48.84 14.96
CA SER A 365 13.83 -49.58 13.77
C SER A 365 12.32 -49.84 13.83
N GLY A 366 11.54 -48.86 13.38
CA GLY A 366 10.10 -48.95 13.23
C GLY A 366 9.81 -49.71 11.95
N GLU A 367 9.10 -50.82 12.10
CA GLU A 367 8.59 -51.67 11.03
C GLU A 367 7.92 -50.83 9.92
N ASP A 368 8.28 -51.15 8.67
CA ASP A 368 7.56 -50.94 7.41
C ASP A 368 6.43 -49.88 7.42
N THR A 369 6.77 -48.65 7.80
CA THR A 369 5.82 -47.55 7.83
C THR A 369 5.83 -46.90 6.46
N LYS A 370 4.78 -47.15 5.65
CA LYS A 370 4.63 -46.53 4.32
C LYS A 370 4.95 -45.04 4.39
N ALA A 371 5.93 -44.60 3.60
CA ALA A 371 6.30 -43.20 3.50
C ALA A 371 5.04 -42.35 3.23
N ARG A 372 4.72 -41.42 4.14
CA ARG A 372 3.59 -40.52 3.96
C ARG A 372 4.02 -39.36 3.07
N PRO A 373 3.28 -39.03 2.00
CA PRO A 373 3.51 -37.82 1.23
C PRO A 373 3.53 -36.59 2.12
N PHE A 374 4.45 -35.66 1.86
CA PHE A 374 4.55 -34.40 2.60
C PHE A 374 3.23 -33.61 2.57
N ALA A 375 2.48 -33.66 1.47
CA ALA A 375 1.15 -33.06 1.33
C ALA A 375 0.13 -33.63 2.35
N ASP A 376 0.18 -34.92 2.63
CA ASP A 376 -0.71 -35.58 3.60
C ASP A 376 -0.37 -35.16 5.04
N LEU A 377 0.91 -34.91 5.30
CA LEU A 377 1.36 -34.40 6.59
C LEU A 377 0.88 -32.95 6.83
N LEU A 378 1.01 -32.10 5.82
CA LEU A 378 0.53 -30.72 5.88
C LEU A 378 -0.99 -30.66 6.05
N SER A 379 -1.75 -31.50 5.32
CA SER A 379 -3.21 -31.52 5.41
C SER A 379 -3.69 -31.91 6.81
N VAL A 380 -3.05 -32.90 7.45
CA VAL A 380 -3.33 -33.29 8.84
C VAL A 380 -2.99 -32.17 9.83
N ALA A 381 -1.84 -31.52 9.65
CA ALA A 381 -1.34 -30.50 10.57
C ALA A 381 -2.24 -29.26 10.66
N PHE A 382 -2.87 -28.89 9.56
CA PHE A 382 -3.69 -27.68 9.45
C PHE A 382 -5.20 -27.94 9.50
N THR A 383 -5.63 -29.16 9.86
CA THR A 383 -7.03 -29.42 10.19
C THR A 383 -7.42 -28.78 11.54
N SER A 384 -8.69 -28.38 11.68
CA SER A 384 -9.23 -27.80 12.93
C SER A 384 -9.25 -28.77 14.12
N ALA A 385 -8.85 -30.03 13.93
CA ALA A 385 -8.79 -31.08 14.94
C ALA A 385 -7.35 -31.57 15.20
N SER A 386 -6.32 -30.82 14.75
CA SER A 386 -4.93 -31.27 14.89
C SER A 386 -4.47 -31.30 16.35
N SER A 387 -3.88 -32.42 16.76
CA SER A 387 -3.30 -32.65 18.09
C SER A 387 -1.80 -32.36 18.14
N LEU A 388 -1.26 -31.69 17.12
CA LEU A 388 0.17 -31.43 16.99
C LEU A 388 0.63 -30.32 17.94
N PRO A 389 1.82 -30.46 18.55
CA PRO A 389 2.46 -29.39 19.31
C PRO A 389 2.65 -28.11 18.46
N PRO A 390 2.53 -26.90 19.06
CA PRO A 390 2.68 -25.64 18.34
C PRO A 390 4.06 -25.49 17.67
N LYS A 391 5.13 -26.02 18.30
CA LYS A 391 6.47 -26.14 17.71
C LYS A 391 6.45 -26.89 16.38
N ILE A 392 5.81 -28.06 16.31
CA ILE A 392 5.72 -28.86 15.07
C ILE A 392 4.88 -28.12 14.02
N GLN A 393 3.75 -27.53 14.41
CA GLN A 393 2.91 -26.74 13.50
C GLN A 393 3.72 -25.60 12.85
N SER A 394 4.54 -24.91 13.62
CA SER A 394 5.40 -23.83 13.13
C SER A 394 6.43 -24.33 12.12
N CYS A 395 7.10 -25.46 12.38
CA CYS A 395 8.03 -26.07 11.43
C CYS A 395 7.35 -26.47 10.12
N LEU A 396 6.19 -27.12 10.21
CA LEU A 396 5.42 -27.54 9.04
C LEU A 396 4.95 -26.35 8.20
N GLN A 397 4.63 -25.24 8.87
CA GLN A 397 4.24 -24.01 8.19
C GLN A 397 5.42 -23.35 7.46
N ILE A 398 6.62 -23.35 8.05
CA ILE A 398 7.84 -22.88 7.36
C ILE A 398 8.17 -23.79 6.18
N LEU A 399 8.09 -25.11 6.35
CA LEU A 399 8.34 -26.06 5.27
C LEU A 399 7.32 -25.90 4.13
N SER A 400 6.05 -25.58 4.41
CA SER A 400 5.06 -25.29 3.37
C SER A 400 5.38 -23.99 2.61
N PHE A 401 5.96 -22.99 3.28
CA PHE A 401 6.46 -21.79 2.60
C PHE A 401 7.64 -22.12 1.68
N LEU A 402 8.58 -22.95 2.15
CA LEU A 402 9.74 -23.37 1.36
C LEU A 402 9.34 -24.23 0.17
N ASP A 403 8.35 -25.11 0.31
CA ASP A 403 7.81 -25.90 -0.79
C ASP A 403 7.17 -25.02 -1.88
N SER A 404 6.36 -24.04 -1.45
CA SER A 404 5.82 -23.01 -2.35
C SER A 404 6.92 -22.16 -2.99
N MET A 405 8.03 -21.93 -2.28
CA MET A 405 9.17 -21.19 -2.81
C MET A 405 9.97 -22.04 -3.81
N ALA A 406 10.13 -23.34 -3.57
CA ALA A 406 10.81 -24.27 -4.47
C ALA A 406 10.06 -24.43 -5.81
N SER A 407 8.73 -24.47 -5.76
CA SER A 407 7.84 -24.45 -6.94
C SER A 407 7.72 -23.08 -7.60
N GLY A 408 8.25 -22.01 -6.97
CA GLY A 408 8.24 -20.67 -7.52
C GLY A 408 6.89 -19.94 -7.43
N THR A 409 5.98 -20.36 -6.55
CA THR A 409 4.64 -19.79 -6.39
C THR A 409 4.48 -18.93 -5.13
N LEU A 410 5.42 -19.01 -4.17
CA LEU A 410 5.28 -18.35 -2.85
C LEU A 410 4.96 -16.86 -2.93
N HIS A 411 5.61 -16.10 -3.83
CA HIS A 411 5.41 -14.65 -3.93
C HIS A 411 3.97 -14.24 -4.30
N LEU A 412 3.20 -15.12 -4.97
CA LEU A 412 1.79 -14.90 -5.36
C LEU A 412 0.82 -14.99 -4.18
N ARG A 413 1.21 -15.75 -3.15
CA ARG A 413 0.39 -16.04 -1.99
C ARG A 413 0.16 -14.80 -1.13
N ARG A 414 -1.05 -14.50 -0.68
CA ARG A 414 -1.38 -13.25 0.03
C ARG A 414 -1.32 -13.33 1.54
N ASP A 415 -1.71 -14.46 2.14
CA ASP A 415 -1.81 -14.59 3.59
C ASP A 415 -1.43 -15.99 4.12
N LEU A 416 -1.38 -16.11 5.45
CA LEU A 416 -1.15 -17.37 6.14
C LEU A 416 -2.27 -18.40 5.88
N LYS A 417 -3.49 -17.95 5.60
CA LYS A 417 -4.68 -18.82 5.43
C LYS A 417 -4.71 -19.53 4.08
N GLU A 418 -4.06 -19.00 3.06
CA GLU A 418 -3.92 -19.69 1.78
C GLU A 418 -3.08 -20.99 1.90
N SER A 419 -2.17 -21.13 2.89
CA SER A 419 -1.53 -22.44 3.22
C SER A 419 -2.55 -23.47 3.68
N LEU A 420 -3.60 -23.02 4.36
CA LEU A 420 -4.58 -23.88 5.01
C LEU A 420 -5.58 -24.42 3.99
N ARG A 421 -5.74 -23.74 2.84
CA ARG A 421 -6.67 -24.12 1.78
C ARG A 421 -6.02 -24.92 0.65
N ALA A 422 -4.72 -24.77 0.42
CA ALA A 422 -3.99 -25.52 -0.62
C ALA A 422 -3.98 -27.05 -0.42
N GLY A 423 -4.40 -27.55 0.74
CA GLY A 423 -4.61 -28.98 1.02
C GLY A 423 -6.05 -29.49 0.82
N GLN A 424 -6.96 -28.65 0.31
CA GLN A 424 -8.36 -29.01 0.05
C GLN A 424 -8.72 -28.72 -1.40
N ASP A 425 -8.41 -29.64 -2.30
CA ASP A 425 -9.25 -29.82 -3.50
C ASP A 425 -10.08 -31.08 -3.30
N PRO A 426 -11.40 -30.96 -3.54
CA PRO A 426 -11.91 -31.70 -4.68
C PRO A 426 -12.75 -30.83 -5.63
N VAL A 427 -12.64 -31.23 -6.88
CA VAL A 427 -13.44 -30.86 -8.05
C VAL A 427 -14.95 -30.77 -7.74
N VAL A 428 -15.63 -29.87 -8.49
CA VAL A 428 -17.09 -29.65 -8.64
C VAL A 428 -17.68 -28.47 -7.85
N ASN A 429 -17.62 -27.25 -8.42
CA ASN A 429 -18.76 -26.67 -9.14
C ASN A 429 -18.44 -25.28 -9.71
N ALA A 430 -18.41 -25.19 -11.03
CA ALA A 430 -18.64 -23.95 -11.73
C ALA A 430 -20.14 -23.62 -11.66
N GLN A 431 -20.52 -22.48 -11.07
CA GLN A 431 -21.47 -21.50 -11.64
C GLN A 431 -21.84 -20.39 -10.64
N LYS A 432 -21.66 -19.15 -11.13
CA LYS A 432 -22.39 -17.90 -10.84
C LYS A 432 -22.55 -17.43 -9.39
N GLU A 433 -21.93 -16.29 -9.10
CA GLU A 433 -22.67 -15.08 -8.71
C GLU A 433 -21.84 -13.81 -9.00
N GLU A 434 -22.37 -12.97 -9.90
CA GLU A 434 -21.98 -11.58 -10.10
C GLU A 434 -22.67 -10.70 -9.03
N ALA A 435 -21.94 -9.74 -8.45
CA ALA A 435 -22.30 -8.31 -8.40
C ALA A 435 -21.57 -7.60 -7.25
N GLY A 436 -20.76 -6.58 -7.58
CA GLY A 436 -20.19 -5.63 -6.62
C GLY A 436 -18.70 -5.33 -6.79
N ARG A 437 -18.28 -4.80 -7.95
CA ARG A 437 -16.94 -4.21 -8.09
C ARG A 437 -16.99 -2.72 -7.77
N ASP A 438 -16.31 -2.32 -6.70
CA ASP A 438 -15.76 -0.97 -6.56
C ASP A 438 -14.46 -0.84 -7.38
N PRO A 439 -14.15 0.34 -7.97
CA PRO A 439 -13.05 0.49 -8.92
C PRO A 439 -11.73 0.78 -8.19
N GLN A 440 -11.01 -0.25 -7.77
CA GLN A 440 -9.64 -0.11 -7.28
C GLN A 440 -8.64 -0.50 -8.37
N GLY A 441 -7.96 0.53 -8.89
CA GLY A 441 -6.77 0.55 -9.75
C GLY A 441 -6.36 -0.72 -10.50
N ASN A 442 -6.45 -0.66 -11.83
CA ASN A 442 -5.72 -1.55 -12.74
C ASN A 442 -4.21 -1.50 -12.44
N PHE A 443 -3.73 -2.46 -11.66
CA PHE A 443 -2.33 -2.83 -11.55
C PHE A 443 -2.13 -4.17 -12.24
N LYS A 444 -1.12 -4.23 -13.10
CA LYS A 444 -0.82 -5.42 -13.88
C LYS A 444 -0.46 -6.56 -12.93
N GLN A 445 -1.28 -7.60 -12.97
CA GLN A 445 -1.11 -8.86 -12.27
C GLN A 445 0.22 -9.51 -12.71
N TRP A 446 0.88 -10.25 -11.80
CA TRP A 446 1.98 -11.15 -12.18
C TRP A 446 1.50 -12.00 -13.36
N PRO A 447 2.27 -12.15 -14.45
CA PRO A 447 1.83 -12.96 -15.58
C PRO A 447 1.48 -14.36 -15.06
N ASP A 448 0.23 -14.77 -15.29
CA ASP A 448 -0.26 -16.07 -14.85
C ASP A 448 0.61 -17.18 -15.44
N LEU A 449 0.88 -18.19 -14.62
CA LEU A 449 1.62 -19.40 -14.93
C LEU A 449 0.85 -20.33 -15.88
N GLU A 450 0.10 -19.79 -16.85
CA GLU A 450 -0.71 -20.58 -17.78
C GLU A 450 -0.04 -20.85 -19.12
N GLU A 451 1.12 -20.26 -19.43
CA GLU A 451 1.78 -20.53 -20.72
C GLU A 451 2.67 -21.77 -20.76
N ARG A 452 2.74 -22.61 -19.69
CA ARG A 452 3.52 -23.86 -19.69
C ARG A 452 2.93 -25.06 -18.95
N VAL A 453 1.61 -25.19 -18.87
CA VAL A 453 1.01 -26.47 -18.45
C VAL A 453 0.91 -27.37 -19.68
N ASP A 454 2.04 -27.96 -20.07
CA ASP A 454 2.01 -29.26 -20.73
C ASP A 454 2.25 -30.31 -19.63
N GLU A 455 1.31 -31.24 -19.56
CA GLU A 455 1.14 -32.36 -18.63
C GLU A 455 2.32 -32.74 -17.70
N GLY A 456 2.07 -32.73 -16.39
CA GLY A 456 2.46 -33.86 -15.53
C GLY A 456 3.69 -33.76 -14.61
N ASP A 457 4.61 -32.81 -14.77
CA ASP A 457 5.81 -32.73 -13.92
C ASP A 457 5.80 -31.53 -12.97
N ALA A 458 6.00 -31.79 -11.67
CA ALA A 458 6.23 -30.75 -10.67
C ALA A 458 7.57 -30.04 -10.98
N VAL A 459 7.52 -28.91 -11.67
CA VAL A 459 8.71 -28.16 -12.05
C VAL A 459 9.32 -27.49 -10.82
N ILE A 460 10.51 -27.95 -10.42
CA ILE A 460 11.30 -27.33 -9.37
C ILE A 460 11.97 -26.07 -9.95
N MET A 461 11.49 -24.91 -9.55
CA MET A 461 12.02 -23.61 -10.01
C MET A 461 13.29 -23.20 -9.25
N HIS A 462 13.38 -23.55 -7.97
CA HIS A 462 14.50 -23.17 -7.10
C HIS A 462 15.08 -24.38 -6.36
N PRO A 463 15.95 -25.19 -6.99
CA PRO A 463 16.47 -26.43 -6.40
C PRO A 463 17.29 -26.21 -5.12
N GLY A 464 17.92 -25.04 -4.95
CA GLY A 464 18.61 -24.69 -3.70
C GLY A 464 17.69 -24.62 -2.49
N VAL A 465 16.39 -24.31 -2.69
CA VAL A 465 15.39 -24.31 -1.61
C VAL A 465 15.05 -25.72 -1.16
N LEU A 466 15.04 -26.70 -2.08
CA LEU A 466 14.89 -28.10 -1.69
C LEU A 466 16.05 -28.59 -0.84
N CYS A 467 17.28 -28.14 -1.11
CA CYS A 467 18.43 -28.44 -0.26
C CYS A 467 18.24 -27.90 1.17
N ILE A 468 17.61 -26.73 1.32
CA ILE A 468 17.23 -26.19 2.64
C ILE A 468 16.22 -27.13 3.31
N MET A 469 15.16 -27.53 2.61
CA MET A 469 14.15 -28.44 3.17
C MET A 469 14.77 -29.76 3.63
N VAL A 470 15.62 -30.38 2.82
CA VAL A 470 16.34 -31.61 3.17
C VAL A 470 17.23 -31.45 4.41
N ARG A 471 17.80 -30.25 4.63
CA ARG A 471 18.59 -29.94 5.84
C ARG A 471 17.72 -29.70 7.08
N LEU A 472 16.49 -29.23 6.90
CA LEU A 472 15.56 -28.90 7.99
C LEU A 472 14.70 -30.11 8.43
N LEU A 473 14.33 -31.00 7.51
CA LEU A 473 13.46 -32.15 7.78
C LEU A 473 13.96 -33.05 8.93
N PRO A 474 15.26 -33.42 9.00
CA PRO A 474 15.78 -34.23 10.12
C PRO A 474 15.66 -33.55 11.48
N ARG A 475 15.42 -32.23 11.51
CA ARG A 475 15.27 -31.42 12.73
C ARG A 475 13.82 -31.29 13.18
N LEU A 476 12.88 -32.00 12.56
CA LEU A 476 11.49 -32.12 13.02
C LEU A 476 11.41 -33.07 14.23
N TYR A 477 11.88 -32.62 15.40
CA TYR A 477 11.88 -33.42 16.62
C TYR A 477 11.01 -32.81 17.72
N HIS A 478 10.22 -33.66 18.38
CA HIS A 478 9.52 -33.35 19.62
C HIS A 478 9.57 -34.56 20.56
N ALA A 479 10.03 -34.36 21.80
CA ALA A 479 10.28 -35.44 22.76
C ALA A 479 9.04 -36.32 23.02
N ASP A 480 7.85 -35.70 23.09
CA ASP A 480 6.59 -36.42 23.33
C ASP A 480 5.96 -37.05 22.06
N HIS A 481 6.51 -36.80 20.87
CA HIS A 481 5.98 -37.31 19.60
C HIS A 481 7.10 -37.74 18.62
N PRO A 482 7.89 -38.77 18.95
CA PRO A 482 9.04 -39.21 18.15
C PRO A 482 8.64 -39.78 16.77
N GLN A 483 7.38 -40.15 16.58
CA GLN A 483 6.84 -40.64 15.30
C GLN A 483 6.89 -39.63 14.14
N TYR A 484 7.09 -38.33 14.43
CA TYR A 484 7.25 -37.29 13.41
C TYR A 484 8.72 -37.02 13.06
N SER A 485 9.66 -37.60 13.81
CA SER A 485 11.11 -37.48 13.61
C SER A 485 11.65 -38.42 12.52
N ALA A 486 10.80 -39.26 11.92
CA ALA A 486 11.15 -40.29 10.94
C ALA A 486 10.65 -39.99 9.51
N LEU A 487 10.39 -38.72 9.19
CA LEU A 487 9.99 -38.26 7.85
C LEU A 487 11.17 -38.15 6.89
#